data_AF-A0A0H3ZXR4-F1
#
_entry.id   AF-A0A0H3ZXR4-F1
#
_cell.length_a   1.000
_cell.length_b   1.000
_cell.length_c   1.000
_cell.angle_alpha   90.00
_cell.angle_beta   90.00
_cell.angle_gamma   90.00
#
_symmetry.space_group_name_H-M   'P 1'
#
loop_
_entity.id
_entity.type
_entity.pdbx_description
1 polymer ?
#
loop_
_entity_poly.entity_id
_entity_poly.type
_entity_poly.pdbx_seq_one_letter_code
_entity_poly.pdbx_strand_id
1 'polypeptide(L)'
;MVGCKECLGEVGHNYHCCYEHDRCVTCRKHKTEIKESPWSAEGGWRCSPCQTVLDEKLKQEALRRVAESEYDPSDYKCNDEVVCPHCASSYEPDEDPSSKEHCETCGGRFKIEINHSVTYTTECIGERLLPDNSLDEDD
;
A
#
# COMPACT_ATOMS: atom_id res chain seq x y z
N MET A 1 30.63 28.83 -9.16
CA MET A 1 30.49 27.47 -9.75
C MET A 1 28.99 27.23 -9.85
N VAL A 2 28.43 27.08 -11.05
CA VAL A 2 26.99 26.79 -11.22
C VAL A 2 26.89 25.28 -11.41
N GLY A 3 26.44 24.57 -10.38
CA GLY A 3 26.31 23.11 -10.37
C GLY A 3 25.05 22.70 -9.62
N CYS A 4 24.51 21.51 -9.89
CA CYS A 4 23.46 20.94 -9.06
C CYS A 4 24.06 20.37 -7.76
N LYS A 5 23.21 19.90 -6.85
CA LYS A 5 23.66 19.31 -5.57
C LYS A 5 24.73 18.22 -5.73
N GLU A 6 24.61 17.40 -6.77
CA GLU A 6 25.58 16.34 -7.08
C GLU A 6 26.94 16.93 -7.49
N CYS A 7 26.95 18.01 -8.28
CA CYS A 7 28.16 18.73 -8.63
C CYS A 7 28.82 19.40 -7.42
N LEU A 8 28.01 19.87 -6.46
CA LEU A 8 28.46 20.65 -5.31
C LEU A 8 28.71 19.80 -4.05
N GLY A 9 28.37 18.51 -4.08
CA GLY A 9 28.48 17.61 -2.93
C GLY A 9 27.56 17.97 -1.77
N GLU A 10 26.45 18.67 -2.05
CA GLU A 10 25.53 19.18 -1.03
C GLU A 10 24.44 18.15 -0.68
N VAL A 11 24.11 18.04 0.60
CA VAL A 11 23.01 17.22 1.11
C VAL A 11 21.70 18.01 1.13
N GLY A 12 20.66 17.51 0.43
CA GLY A 12 19.34 18.15 0.39
C GLY A 12 18.50 17.81 -0.85
N HIS A 13 17.27 18.34 -0.88
CA HIS A 13 16.38 18.24 -2.04
C HIS A 13 16.60 19.43 -2.96
N ASN A 14 17.12 19.20 -4.16
CA ASN A 14 17.19 20.21 -5.20
C ASN A 14 16.36 19.72 -6.39
N TYR A 15 15.27 20.44 -6.70
CA TYR A 15 14.40 20.14 -7.84
C TYR A 15 15.09 20.39 -9.19
N HIS A 16 16.20 21.15 -9.21
CA HIS A 16 16.96 21.43 -10.41
C HIS A 16 18.20 20.53 -10.52
N CYS A 17 18.16 19.65 -11.51
CA CYS A 17 19.28 18.84 -11.92
C CYS A 17 19.99 19.49 -13.12
N CYS A 18 21.33 19.50 -13.13
CA CYS A 18 22.07 19.96 -14.31
C CYS A 18 22.00 18.88 -15.41
N TYR A 19 22.28 19.28 -16.65
CA TYR A 19 22.29 18.37 -17.81
C TYR A 19 23.17 17.12 -17.57
N GLU A 20 24.33 17.29 -16.94
CA GLU A 20 25.22 16.16 -16.67
C GLU A 20 24.57 15.08 -15.77
N HIS A 21 23.74 15.51 -14.82
CA HIS A 21 23.12 14.65 -13.83
C HIS A 21 21.66 14.29 -14.16
N ASP A 22 21.07 14.84 -15.23
CA ASP A 22 19.69 14.55 -15.66
C ASP A 22 19.59 13.20 -16.39
N ARG A 23 19.92 12.13 -15.64
CA ARG A 23 20.15 10.79 -16.13
C ARG A 23 19.38 9.76 -15.30
N CYS A 24 18.96 8.69 -15.96
CA CYS A 24 18.34 7.55 -15.30
C CYS A 24 19.25 7.01 -14.18
N VAL A 25 18.70 6.87 -12.97
CA VAL A 25 19.45 6.38 -11.80
C VAL A 25 20.01 4.96 -11.99
N THR A 26 19.43 4.18 -12.90
CA THR A 26 19.84 2.79 -13.17
C THR A 26 20.78 2.69 -14.37
N CYS A 27 20.38 3.16 -15.55
CA CYS A 27 21.13 2.97 -16.80
C CYS A 27 21.91 4.20 -17.27
N ARG A 28 21.85 5.32 -16.55
CA ARG A 28 22.56 6.59 -16.84
C ARG A 28 22.23 7.24 -18.20
N LYS A 29 21.23 6.73 -18.91
CA LYS A 29 20.66 7.35 -20.12
C LYS A 29 20.13 8.75 -19.79
N HIS A 30 20.41 9.73 -20.63
CA HIS A 30 19.96 11.11 -20.42
C HIS A 30 18.46 11.27 -20.71
N LYS A 31 17.81 12.24 -20.05
CA LYS A 31 16.36 12.47 -20.17
C LYS A 31 15.91 12.83 -21.58
N THR A 32 16.79 13.43 -22.37
CA THR A 32 16.53 13.74 -23.79
C THR A 32 16.52 12.51 -24.70
N GLU A 33 17.02 11.36 -24.24
CA GLU A 33 17.11 10.12 -25.01
C GLU A 33 15.92 9.16 -24.76
N ILE A 34 15.00 9.54 -23.86
CA ILE A 34 13.79 8.77 -23.56
C ILE A 34 12.58 9.40 -24.24
N LYS A 35 11.66 8.55 -24.69
CA LYS A 35 10.39 8.98 -25.30
C LYS A 35 9.23 9.01 -24.29
N GLU A 36 9.30 8.13 -23.31
CA GLU A 36 8.26 7.95 -22.30
C GLU A 36 8.55 8.83 -21.09
N SER A 37 7.49 9.17 -20.34
CA SER A 37 7.63 9.89 -19.08
C SER A 37 8.49 9.08 -18.10
N PRO A 38 9.46 9.71 -17.43
CA PRO A 38 10.29 9.03 -16.46
C PRO A 38 9.53 8.77 -15.16
N TRP A 39 9.90 7.70 -14.47
CA TRP A 39 9.40 7.36 -13.14
C TRP A 39 10.19 8.11 -12.08
N SER A 40 9.49 8.63 -11.07
CA SER A 40 10.16 9.20 -9.89
C SER A 40 10.91 8.10 -9.15
N ALA A 41 12.15 8.37 -8.75
CA ALA A 41 12.97 7.41 -8.01
C ALA A 41 13.83 8.13 -6.99
N GLU A 42 14.24 7.42 -5.94
CA GLU A 42 15.25 7.92 -5.03
C GLU A 42 16.53 8.27 -5.81
N GLY A 43 17.08 9.46 -5.58
CA GLY A 43 18.23 9.97 -6.32
C GLY A 43 17.92 10.55 -7.71
N GLY A 44 16.65 10.66 -8.12
CA GLY A 44 16.26 11.36 -9.34
C GLY A 44 15.11 10.70 -10.06
N TRP A 45 15.38 10.12 -11.24
CA TRP A 45 14.35 9.50 -12.06
C TRP A 45 14.84 8.22 -12.72
N ARG A 46 13.92 7.33 -13.07
CA ARG A 46 14.19 6.05 -13.74
C ARG A 46 13.45 5.99 -15.08
N CYS A 47 14.12 5.52 -16.13
CA CYS A 47 13.44 5.31 -17.42
C CYS A 47 12.47 4.13 -17.34
N SER A 48 11.40 4.17 -18.13
CA SER A 48 10.39 3.10 -18.21
C SER A 48 10.98 1.69 -18.35
N PRO A 49 11.92 1.40 -19.29
CA PRO A 49 12.54 0.07 -19.37
C PRO A 49 13.25 -0.40 -18.10
N CYS A 50 13.93 0.52 -17.39
CA CYS A 50 14.57 0.19 -16.12
C CYS A 50 13.56 -0.01 -15.00
N GLN A 51 12.45 0.73 -15.01
CA GLN A 51 11.37 0.52 -14.06
C GLN A 51 10.72 -0.85 -14.28
N THR A 52 10.38 -1.21 -15.52
CA THR A 52 9.81 -2.53 -15.85
C THR A 52 10.70 -3.69 -15.40
N VAL A 53 12.02 -3.58 -15.58
CA VAL A 53 12.96 -4.62 -15.12
C VAL A 53 12.97 -4.71 -13.58
N LEU A 54 12.90 -3.58 -12.88
CA LEU A 54 12.81 -3.57 -11.43
C LEU A 54 11.48 -4.18 -10.96
N ASP A 55 10.36 -3.78 -11.54
CA ASP A 55 9.02 -4.27 -11.18
C ASP A 55 8.93 -5.79 -11.39
N GLU A 56 9.43 -6.31 -12.52
CA GLU A 56 9.45 -7.74 -12.76
C GLU A 56 10.36 -8.46 -11.74
N LYS A 57 11.50 -7.89 -11.38
CA LYS A 57 12.36 -8.46 -10.34
C LYS A 57 11.65 -8.50 -8.99
N LEU A 58 10.98 -7.42 -8.59
CA LEU A 58 10.24 -7.34 -7.33
C LEU A 58 9.07 -8.33 -7.32
N LYS A 59 8.36 -8.46 -8.44
CA LYS A 59 7.32 -9.48 -8.63
C LYS A 59 7.85 -10.88 -8.41
N GLN A 60 8.95 -11.25 -9.09
CA GLN A 60 9.52 -12.59 -8.96
C GLN A 60 10.00 -12.88 -7.54
N GLU A 61 10.62 -11.91 -6.87
CA GLU A 61 11.03 -12.06 -5.47
C GLU A 61 9.84 -12.27 -4.54
N ALA A 62 8.77 -11.49 -4.69
CA ALA A 62 7.57 -11.62 -3.87
C ALA A 62 6.86 -12.97 -4.09
N LEU A 63 6.78 -13.44 -5.34
CA LEU A 63 6.24 -14.75 -5.67
C LEU A 63 7.09 -15.89 -5.10
N ARG A 64 8.43 -15.78 -5.17
CA ARG A 64 9.32 -16.79 -4.60
C ARG A 64 9.16 -16.92 -3.08
N ARG A 65 9.09 -15.79 -2.38
CA ARG A 65 8.90 -15.75 -0.92
C ARG A 65 7.63 -16.51 -0.50
N VAL A 66 6.54 -16.38 -1.25
CA VAL A 66 5.28 -17.09 -0.94
C VAL A 66 5.32 -18.55 -1.38
N ALA A 67 6.02 -18.87 -2.46
CA ALA A 67 6.17 -20.26 -2.91
C ALA A 67 6.94 -21.14 -1.90
N GLU A 68 7.77 -20.53 -1.04
CA GLU A 68 8.49 -21.20 0.04
C GLU A 68 7.63 -21.40 1.31
N SER A 69 6.48 -20.72 1.41
CA SER A 69 5.51 -20.84 2.51
C SER A 69 4.32 -21.72 2.12
N GLU A 70 3.73 -22.42 3.09
CA GLU A 70 2.44 -23.07 2.88
C GLU A 70 1.34 -22.01 2.83
N TYR A 71 0.42 -22.15 1.86
CA TYR A 71 -0.72 -21.26 1.75
C TYR A 71 -1.77 -21.62 2.78
N ASP A 72 -2.03 -20.73 3.75
CA ASP A 72 -3.18 -20.81 4.63
C ASP A 72 -4.18 -19.65 4.35
N PRO A 73 -5.45 -19.96 4.01
CA PRO A 73 -6.46 -18.92 3.75
C PRO A 73 -6.73 -17.99 4.94
N SER A 74 -6.41 -18.40 6.17
CA SER A 74 -6.65 -17.60 7.38
C SER A 74 -5.64 -16.45 7.49
N ASP A 75 -4.46 -16.57 6.89
CA ASP A 75 -3.44 -15.51 6.82
C ASP A 75 -3.92 -14.26 6.05
N TYR A 76 -5.01 -14.38 5.30
CA TYR A 76 -5.60 -13.32 4.47
C TYR A 76 -6.96 -12.85 4.98
N LYS A 77 -7.35 -13.20 6.21
CA LYS A 77 -8.63 -12.82 6.81
C LYS A 77 -8.41 -11.91 8.02
N CYS A 78 -9.32 -10.95 8.18
CA CYS A 78 -9.33 -10.04 9.33
C CYS A 78 -8.01 -9.27 9.55
N ASN A 79 -7.29 -8.98 8.47
CA ASN A 79 -6.06 -8.18 8.51
C ASN A 79 -6.41 -6.68 8.52
N ASP A 80 -5.58 -5.90 9.21
CA ASP A 80 -5.68 -4.43 9.24
C ASP A 80 -5.30 -3.79 7.88
N GLU A 81 -4.48 -4.50 7.09
CA GLU A 81 -4.05 -4.12 5.75
C GLU A 81 -4.64 -5.06 4.68
N VAL A 82 -4.68 -4.60 3.42
CA VAL A 82 -5.00 -5.48 2.30
C VAL A 82 -3.76 -6.30 1.96
N VAL A 83 -3.83 -7.61 2.19
CA VAL A 83 -2.74 -8.55 1.88
C VAL A 83 -3.06 -9.33 0.62
N CYS A 84 -2.16 -9.29 -0.37
CA CYS A 84 -2.32 -10.03 -1.61
C CYS A 84 -2.11 -11.55 -1.39
N PRO A 85 -3.08 -12.41 -1.73
CA PRO A 85 -2.96 -13.86 -1.54
C PRO A 85 -1.96 -14.54 -2.47
N HIS A 86 -1.48 -13.85 -3.52
CA HIS A 86 -0.56 -14.42 -4.51
C HIS A 86 0.91 -14.19 -4.17
N CYS A 87 1.24 -13.05 -3.53
CA CYS A 87 2.63 -12.63 -3.32
C CYS A 87 2.90 -12.05 -1.93
N ALA A 88 1.89 -12.03 -1.06
CA ALA A 88 1.94 -11.51 0.31
C ALA A 88 2.44 -10.05 0.41
N SER A 89 2.36 -9.28 -0.68
CA SER A 89 2.48 -7.82 -0.59
C SER A 89 1.27 -7.28 0.17
N SER A 90 1.49 -6.41 1.14
CA SER A 90 0.44 -5.68 1.83
C SER A 90 0.46 -4.20 1.47
N TYR A 91 -0.69 -3.55 1.59
CA TYR A 91 -0.81 -2.09 1.52
C TYR A 91 -1.98 -1.62 2.36
N GLU A 92 -1.84 -0.43 2.93
CA GLU A 92 -2.94 0.30 3.55
C GLU A 92 -3.80 0.94 2.45
N PRO A 93 -5.12 0.71 2.43
CA PRO A 93 -5.99 1.31 1.42
C PRO A 93 -6.28 2.79 1.74
N ASP A 94 -5.94 3.70 0.82
CA ASP A 94 -6.24 5.14 0.94
C ASP A 94 -7.74 5.48 0.78
N GLU A 95 -8.45 4.71 -0.05
CA GLU A 95 -9.87 4.83 -0.36
C GLU A 95 -10.55 3.45 -0.25
N ASP A 96 -11.87 3.37 -0.51
CA ASP A 96 -12.61 2.10 -0.49
C ASP A 96 -11.94 1.05 -1.40
N PRO A 97 -11.30 0.01 -0.83
CA PRO A 97 -10.51 -0.93 -1.61
C PRO A 97 -11.37 -1.94 -2.36
N SER A 98 -12.70 -1.98 -2.16
CA SER A 98 -13.56 -3.04 -2.73
C SER A 98 -13.55 -3.06 -4.27
N SER A 99 -13.22 -1.92 -4.90
CA SER A 99 -13.09 -1.78 -6.35
C SER A 99 -11.74 -2.27 -6.91
N LYS A 100 -10.74 -2.52 -6.06
CA LYS A 100 -9.40 -2.95 -6.48
C LYS A 100 -9.36 -4.47 -6.61
N GLU A 101 -9.30 -4.95 -7.85
CA GLU A 101 -9.33 -6.38 -8.17
C GLU A 101 -7.94 -6.98 -8.50
N HIS A 102 -6.89 -6.15 -8.57
CA HIS A 102 -5.54 -6.57 -9.00
C HIS A 102 -4.46 -6.07 -8.05
N CYS A 103 -3.46 -6.92 -7.82
CA CYS A 103 -2.24 -6.56 -7.09
C CYS A 103 -1.28 -5.77 -7.97
N GLU A 104 -0.79 -4.63 -7.47
CA GLU A 104 0.19 -3.81 -8.19
C GLU A 104 1.58 -4.45 -8.28
N THR A 105 1.94 -5.30 -7.31
CA THR A 105 3.24 -5.99 -7.32
C THR A 105 3.25 -7.16 -8.30
N CYS A 106 2.27 -8.07 -8.21
CA CYS A 106 2.32 -9.32 -8.97
C CYS A 106 1.33 -9.41 -10.14
N GLY A 107 0.36 -8.50 -10.22
CA GLY A 107 -0.73 -8.52 -11.21
C GLY A 107 -1.81 -9.58 -10.94
N GLY A 108 -1.70 -10.32 -9.83
CA GLY A 108 -2.67 -11.34 -9.44
C GLY A 108 -4.02 -10.74 -9.10
N ARG A 109 -5.10 -11.45 -9.48
CA ARG A 109 -6.48 -11.03 -9.19
C ARG A 109 -6.94 -11.55 -7.84
N PHE A 110 -7.63 -10.72 -7.06
CA PHE A 110 -8.24 -11.12 -5.80
C PHE A 110 -9.47 -10.26 -5.50
N LYS A 111 -10.31 -10.72 -4.58
CA LYS A 111 -11.49 -9.98 -4.11
C LYS A 111 -11.23 -9.53 -2.69
N ILE A 112 -11.61 -8.28 -2.38
CA ILE A 112 -11.53 -7.71 -1.05
C ILE A 112 -12.94 -7.70 -0.44
N GLU A 113 -13.04 -8.14 0.82
CA GLU A 113 -14.26 -8.07 1.62
C GLU A 113 -13.98 -7.28 2.90
N ILE A 114 -14.64 -6.12 3.04
CA ILE A 114 -14.44 -5.24 4.19
C ILE A 114 -15.37 -5.69 5.31
N ASN A 115 -14.79 -6.06 6.45
CA ASN A 115 -15.53 -6.52 7.61
C ASN A 115 -15.57 -5.41 8.68
N HIS A 116 -16.66 -4.65 8.75
CA HIS A 116 -16.90 -3.69 9.83
C HIS A 116 -17.67 -4.36 10.97
N SER A 117 -17.12 -4.36 12.19
CA SER A 117 -17.82 -4.81 13.39
C SER A 117 -18.08 -3.63 14.32
N VAL A 118 -19.35 -3.37 14.65
CA VAL A 118 -19.75 -2.34 15.62
C VAL A 118 -20.36 -3.02 16.83
N THR A 119 -19.77 -2.80 18.00
CA THR A 119 -20.26 -3.36 19.27
C THR A 119 -20.65 -2.25 20.23
N TYR A 120 -21.79 -2.39 20.91
CA TYR A 120 -22.30 -1.42 21.88
C TYR A 120 -22.27 -2.02 23.28
N THR A 121 -21.79 -1.25 24.25
CA THR A 121 -21.92 -1.55 25.68
C THR A 121 -22.76 -0.46 26.31
N THR A 122 -23.76 -0.85 27.10
CA THR A 122 -24.60 0.08 27.84
C THR A 122 -24.60 -0.27 29.32
N GLU A 123 -24.62 0.77 30.14
CA GLU A 123 -24.75 0.68 31.58
C GLU A 123 -25.97 1.49 32.04
N CYS A 124 -26.54 1.11 33.18
CA CYS A 124 -27.66 1.84 33.75
C CYS A 124 -27.15 3.11 34.44
N ILE A 125 -27.62 4.28 34.01
CA ILE A 125 -27.39 5.53 34.72
C ILE A 125 -28.57 5.75 35.67
N GLY A 126 -28.34 5.55 36.96
CA GLY A 126 -29.36 5.69 38.00
C GLY A 126 -30.07 4.38 38.34
N GLU A 127 -31.34 4.47 38.72
CA GLU A 127 -32.15 3.30 39.09
C GLU A 127 -32.73 2.60 37.86
N ARG A 128 -32.68 1.27 37.87
CA ARG A 128 -33.27 0.44 36.80
C ARG A 128 -34.80 0.46 36.94
N LEU A 129 -35.47 0.96 35.90
CA LEU A 129 -36.93 0.94 35.81
C LEU A 129 -37.45 -0.52 35.77
N LEU A 130 -38.39 -0.85 36.65
CA LEU A 130 -39.08 -2.15 36.73
C LEU A 130 -40.59 -1.93 36.49
N PRO A 131 -41.31 -2.91 35.91
CA PRO A 131 -42.76 -2.81 35.78
C PRO A 131 -43.42 -2.78 37.17
N ASP A 132 -44.41 -1.91 37.32
CA ASP A 132 -45.23 -1.85 38.53
C ASP A 132 -46.16 -3.07 38.55
N ASN A 133 -45.85 -4.05 39.40
CA ASN A 133 -46.63 -5.28 39.51
C ASN A 133 -47.77 -5.12 40.54
N SER A 134 -48.44 -3.96 40.55
CA SER A 134 -49.73 -3.76 41.22
C SER A 134 -50.82 -4.49 40.43
N LEU A 135 -50.80 -5.82 40.52
CA LEU A 135 -52.01 -6.62 40.34
C LEU A 135 -52.64 -6.74 41.72
N ASP A 136 -53.73 -6.01 41.92
CA ASP A 136 -54.58 -6.07 43.09
C ASP A 136 -55.03 -7.52 43.34
N GLU A 137 -54.47 -8.17 44.37
CA GLU A 137 -55.10 -9.32 45.03
C GLU A 137 -56.14 -8.77 46.01
N ASP A 138 -57.33 -8.42 45.51
CA ASP A 138 -58.53 -8.26 46.34
C ASP A 138 -59.16 -9.65 46.54
N ASP A 139 -58.95 -10.24 47.73
CA ASP A 139 -59.70 -11.38 48.29
C ASP A 139 -60.98 -10.89 49.00
#